data_AF-A0ABD5S6M7-F1
#
_entry.id   AF-A0ABD5S6M7-F1
#
_cell.length_a   1.000
_cell.length_b   1.000
_cell.length_c   1.000
_cell.angle_alpha   90.00
_cell.angle_beta   90.00
_cell.angle_gamma   90.00
#
_symmetry.space_group_name_H-M   'P 1'
#
loop_
_entity.id
_entity.type
_entity.pdbx_description
1 polymer ?
#
loop_
_entity_poly.entity_id
_entity_poly.type
_entity_poly.pdbx_seq_one_letter_code
_entity_poly.pdbx_strand_id
1 'polypeptide(L)'
;RRSLAVEDAAGTVIAALVVLAAMVGVVGANATYMNTTSEDQKELLQWAQPNNDLKGTLADVEAVSRHNEGEDVLFFGTCNPGGNQCDRSDPGDALFYVKDESSLDRMPPGGPAWHSRLPLPWYLESYGANVTSSHPNASTETVLDDAPPVVVAYRWNASDVEPHLDGYAKREHAFKLWGEHVVIFIDESALREARAAG
;
A
#
# COMPACT_ATOMS: atom_id res chain seq x y z
N ARG A 1 -68.82 -24.36 -28.40
CA ARG A 1 -67.96 -24.75 -27.24
C ARG A 1 -66.48 -24.95 -27.59
N ARG A 2 -65.99 -24.60 -28.80
CA ARG A 2 -64.56 -24.74 -29.18
C ARG A 2 -63.74 -23.43 -29.14
N SER A 3 -64.37 -22.25 -29.06
CA SER A 3 -63.65 -20.97 -29.04
C SER A 3 -63.03 -20.64 -27.67
N LEU A 4 -63.78 -20.88 -26.58
CA LEU A 4 -63.33 -20.56 -25.22
C LEU A 4 -62.05 -21.30 -24.80
N ALA A 5 -61.85 -22.53 -25.25
CA ALA A 5 -60.66 -23.32 -24.89
C ALA A 5 -59.37 -22.85 -25.59
N VAL A 6 -59.49 -22.21 -26.76
CA VAL A 6 -58.34 -21.69 -27.52
C VAL A 6 -57.93 -20.32 -27.00
N GLU A 7 -58.89 -19.47 -26.61
CA GLU A 7 -58.62 -18.19 -25.95
C GLU A 7 -57.99 -18.39 -24.56
N ASP A 8 -58.43 -19.39 -23.81
CA ASP A 8 -57.88 -19.71 -22.48
C ASP A 8 -56.46 -20.30 -22.57
N ALA A 9 -56.18 -21.14 -23.58
CA ALA A 9 -54.84 -21.64 -23.85
C ALA A 9 -53.87 -20.54 -24.30
N ALA A 10 -54.31 -19.65 -25.20
CA ALA A 10 -53.52 -18.51 -25.66
C ALA A 10 -53.26 -17.50 -24.52
N GLY A 11 -54.28 -17.20 -23.72
CA GLY A 11 -54.18 -16.34 -22.53
C GLY A 11 -53.25 -16.92 -21.47
N THR A 12 -53.30 -18.23 -21.24
CA THR A 12 -52.40 -18.92 -20.30
C THR A 12 -50.95 -18.89 -20.77
N VAL A 13 -50.69 -19.07 -22.07
CA VAL A 13 -49.33 -19.00 -22.62
C VAL A 13 -48.75 -17.59 -22.52
N ILE A 14 -49.55 -16.56 -22.81
CA ILE A 14 -49.11 -15.16 -22.69
C ILE A 14 -48.90 -14.78 -21.22
N ALA A 15 -49.81 -15.18 -20.31
CA ALA A 15 -49.64 -14.95 -18.88
C ALA A 15 -48.42 -15.67 -18.32
N ALA A 16 -48.16 -16.92 -18.75
CA ALA A 16 -46.96 -17.66 -18.37
C ALA A 16 -45.69 -16.98 -18.90
N LEU A 17 -45.70 -16.46 -20.13
CA LEU A 17 -44.58 -15.69 -20.69
C LEU A 17 -44.35 -14.37 -19.95
N VAL A 18 -45.41 -13.67 -19.54
CA VAL A 18 -45.29 -12.42 -18.74
C VAL A 18 -44.76 -12.73 -17.33
N VAL A 19 -45.22 -13.81 -16.69
CA VAL A 19 -44.69 -14.28 -15.40
C VAL A 19 -43.22 -14.71 -15.53
N LEU A 20 -42.85 -15.43 -16.60
CA LEU A 20 -41.47 -15.79 -16.90
C LEU A 20 -40.60 -14.54 -17.17
N ALA A 21 -41.10 -13.56 -17.93
CA ALA A 21 -40.39 -12.31 -18.19
C ALA A 21 -40.22 -11.45 -16.93
N ALA A 22 -41.21 -11.45 -16.02
CA ALA A 22 -41.14 -10.78 -14.73
C ALA A 22 -40.11 -11.41 -13.78
N MET A 23 -39.85 -12.71 -13.89
CA MET A 23 -38.81 -13.39 -13.09
C MET A 23 -37.37 -13.12 -13.57
N VAL A 24 -37.16 -12.60 -14.79
CA VAL A 24 -35.81 -12.24 -15.30
C VAL A 24 -35.35 -10.85 -14.80
N GLY A 25 -36.22 -10.07 -14.14
CA GLY A 25 -35.97 -8.67 -13.81
C GLY A 25 -35.28 -8.35 -12.47
N VAL A 26 -34.88 -9.33 -11.64
CA VAL A 26 -34.39 -9.05 -10.25
C VAL A 26 -33.00 -9.57 -9.93
N VAL A 27 -32.21 -10.02 -10.91
CA VAL A 27 -30.79 -10.40 -10.66
C VAL A 27 -29.85 -9.44 -11.38
N GLY A 28 -29.82 -8.18 -10.94
CA GLY A 28 -29.00 -7.15 -11.59
C GLY A 28 -28.43 -6.05 -10.71
N ALA A 29 -28.62 -6.10 -9.38
CA ALA A 29 -28.14 -5.03 -8.50
C ALA A 29 -27.44 -5.49 -7.20
N ASN A 30 -27.37 -6.79 -6.91
CA ASN A 30 -26.74 -7.27 -5.65
C ASN A 30 -25.62 -8.31 -5.83
N ALA A 31 -25.30 -8.72 -7.07
CA ALA A 31 -24.23 -9.71 -7.29
C ALA A 31 -22.82 -9.11 -7.16
N THR A 32 -22.66 -7.79 -7.26
CA THR A 32 -21.34 -7.14 -7.16
C THR A 32 -20.88 -6.87 -5.72
N TYR A 33 -21.73 -7.13 -4.70
CA TYR A 33 -21.38 -6.83 -3.29
C TYR A 33 -21.33 -8.05 -2.38
N MET A 34 -21.76 -9.23 -2.83
CA MET A 34 -21.87 -10.41 -1.97
C MET A 34 -21.37 -11.68 -2.67
N ASN A 35 -20.09 -11.68 -3.08
CA ASN A 35 -19.29 -12.91 -3.21
C ASN A 35 -17.78 -12.63 -3.34
N THR A 36 -17.18 -11.90 -2.39
CA THR A 36 -15.72 -11.69 -2.34
C THR A 36 -15.04 -12.51 -1.24
N THR A 37 -15.77 -13.44 -0.62
CA THR A 37 -15.24 -14.40 0.37
C THR A 37 -14.98 -15.78 -0.23
N SER A 38 -14.71 -15.86 -1.55
CA SER A 38 -14.09 -17.05 -2.13
C SER A 38 -12.62 -17.10 -1.66
N GLU A 39 -12.12 -18.29 -1.32
CA GLU A 39 -10.73 -18.51 -0.88
C GLU A 39 -9.70 -17.84 -1.81
N ASP A 40 -10.03 -17.72 -3.10
CA ASP A 40 -9.21 -17.11 -4.14
C ASP A 40 -9.06 -15.58 -4.01
N GLN A 41 -9.95 -14.90 -3.26
CA GLN A 41 -9.88 -13.46 -2.96
C GLN A 41 -9.34 -13.17 -1.54
N LYS A 42 -9.07 -14.20 -0.73
CA LYS A 42 -8.34 -14.00 0.53
C LYS A 42 -6.98 -13.37 0.28
N GLU A 43 -6.30 -13.71 -0.82
CA GLU A 43 -5.04 -13.06 -1.17
C GLU A 43 -5.19 -11.54 -1.22
N LEU A 44 -6.20 -11.01 -1.90
CA LEU A 44 -6.42 -9.55 -2.02
C LEU A 44 -6.73 -8.87 -0.66
N LEU A 45 -7.40 -9.57 0.26
CA LEU A 45 -7.72 -9.07 1.60
C LEU A 45 -6.56 -9.19 2.60
N GLN A 46 -5.57 -10.05 2.33
CA GLN A 46 -4.42 -10.28 3.22
C GLN A 46 -3.31 -9.23 3.03
N TRP A 47 -3.19 -8.55 1.88
CA TRP A 47 -2.12 -7.57 1.65
C TRP A 47 -2.21 -6.30 2.50
N ALA A 48 -3.41 -5.97 2.99
CA ALA A 48 -3.57 -4.89 3.95
C ALA A 48 -3.06 -5.27 5.34
N GLN A 49 -2.84 -6.56 5.63
CA GLN A 49 -2.32 -7.04 6.91
C GLN A 49 -0.89 -7.56 6.73
N PRO A 50 0.12 -7.03 7.43
CA PRO A 50 1.50 -7.41 7.17
C PRO A 50 1.70 -8.88 7.56
N ASN A 51 2.58 -9.60 6.85
CA ASN A 51 3.05 -10.89 7.34
C ASN A 51 3.64 -10.73 8.75
N ASN A 52 3.66 -11.81 9.54
CA ASN A 52 4.06 -11.78 10.96
C ASN A 52 5.41 -11.06 11.18
N ASP A 53 6.37 -11.25 10.26
CA ASP A 53 7.70 -10.65 10.36
C ASP A 53 7.69 -9.14 10.12
N LEU A 54 6.88 -8.63 9.18
CA LEU A 54 6.73 -7.18 8.97
C LEU A 54 5.95 -6.53 10.12
N LYS A 55 4.97 -7.23 10.72
CA LYS A 55 4.26 -6.73 11.92
C LYS A 55 5.22 -6.46 13.07
N GLY A 56 6.18 -7.35 13.32
CA GLY A 56 7.19 -7.16 14.36
C GLY A 56 8.06 -5.93 14.12
N THR A 57 8.49 -5.71 12.87
CA THR A 57 9.23 -4.50 12.50
C THR A 57 8.39 -3.23 12.61
N LEU A 58 7.12 -3.27 12.20
CA LEU A 58 6.21 -2.12 12.32
C LEU A 58 5.94 -1.73 13.77
N ALA A 59 5.88 -2.69 14.70
CA ALA A 59 5.77 -2.41 16.13
C ALA A 59 7.02 -1.71 16.68
N ASP A 60 8.20 -2.06 16.19
CA ASP A 60 9.43 -1.36 16.57
C ASP A 60 9.48 0.06 15.99
N VAL A 61 9.04 0.25 14.74
CA VAL A 61 8.90 1.58 14.12
C VAL A 61 7.90 2.43 14.91
N GLU A 62 6.74 1.88 15.28
CA GLU A 62 5.75 2.56 16.12
C GLU A 62 6.35 3.01 17.47
N ALA A 63 7.14 2.15 18.13
CA ALA A 63 7.77 2.50 19.38
C ALA A 63 8.75 3.69 19.21
N VAL A 64 9.56 3.66 18.16
CA VAL A 64 10.53 4.73 17.85
C VAL A 64 9.81 6.05 17.53
N SER A 65 8.84 6.03 16.61
CA SER A 65 8.12 7.26 16.21
C SER A 65 7.36 7.93 17.36
N ARG A 66 6.90 7.17 18.37
CA ARG A 66 6.23 7.76 19.54
C ARG A 66 7.16 8.51 20.48
N HIS A 67 8.47 8.23 20.45
CA HIS A 67 9.45 8.76 21.40
C HIS A 67 10.54 9.62 20.76
N ASN A 68 10.52 9.73 19.44
CA ASN A 68 11.41 10.59 18.69
C ASN A 68 10.80 11.99 18.51
N GLU A 69 11.66 13.00 18.42
CA GLU A 69 11.28 14.36 18.02
C GLU A 69 11.89 14.65 16.64
N GLY A 70 11.11 15.20 15.72
CA GLY A 70 11.59 15.54 14.38
C GLY A 70 11.07 14.59 13.31
N GLU A 71 11.88 14.30 12.30
CA GLU A 71 11.54 13.30 11.26
C GLU A 71 11.73 11.90 11.84
N ASP A 72 10.72 11.05 11.70
CA ASP A 72 10.75 9.68 12.21
C ASP A 72 11.19 8.69 11.14
N VAL A 73 10.70 8.90 9.90
CA VAL A 73 10.85 7.96 8.80
C VAL A 73 11.27 8.68 7.53
N LEU A 74 12.39 8.24 6.96
CA LEU A 74 12.82 8.63 5.62
C LEU A 74 12.52 7.51 4.63
N PHE A 75 11.70 7.79 3.62
CA PHE A 75 11.63 6.96 2.42
C PHE A 75 12.78 7.33 1.47
N PHE A 76 13.68 6.38 1.24
CA PHE A 76 14.78 6.56 0.28
C PHE A 76 14.22 6.48 -1.14
N GLY A 77 14.05 7.64 -1.77
CA GLY A 77 13.55 7.78 -3.13
C GLY A 77 14.49 7.11 -4.13
N THR A 78 13.91 6.42 -5.13
CA THR A 78 14.69 5.74 -6.15
C THR A 78 13.95 5.66 -7.48
N CYS A 79 14.59 5.12 -8.50
CA CYS A 79 14.01 4.89 -9.81
C CYS A 79 13.73 3.39 -9.99
N ASN A 80 12.71 3.07 -10.78
CA ASN A 80 12.49 1.68 -11.18
C ASN A 80 13.77 1.11 -11.85
N PRO A 81 14.28 -0.07 -11.45
CA PRO A 81 15.52 -0.64 -12.00
C PRO A 81 15.51 -0.92 -13.51
N GLY A 82 14.36 -0.83 -14.18
CA GLY A 82 14.25 -0.85 -15.64
C GLY A 82 14.57 0.48 -16.34
N GLY A 83 14.63 1.59 -15.59
CA GLY A 83 14.97 2.93 -16.08
C GLY A 83 16.38 3.33 -15.69
N ASN A 84 17.12 3.92 -16.63
CA ASN A 84 18.50 4.39 -16.43
C ASN A 84 18.59 5.78 -15.75
N GLN A 85 17.45 6.38 -15.43
CA GLN A 85 17.24 7.62 -14.67
C GLN A 85 15.73 7.75 -14.40
N CYS A 86 15.34 8.41 -13.30
CA CYS A 86 13.96 8.84 -13.14
C CYS A 86 13.73 9.96 -14.17
N ASP A 87 12.98 9.68 -15.24
CA ASP A 87 12.65 10.70 -16.22
C ASP A 87 11.85 11.81 -15.51
N ARG A 88 12.37 13.04 -15.49
CA ARG A 88 11.66 14.19 -14.92
C ARG A 88 10.34 14.47 -15.65
N SER A 89 10.21 13.96 -16.87
CA SER A 89 9.03 14.05 -17.73
C SER A 89 8.00 12.97 -17.41
N ASP A 90 8.42 11.83 -16.84
CA ASP A 90 7.55 10.73 -16.43
C ASP A 90 7.60 10.55 -14.90
N PRO A 91 6.68 11.17 -14.15
CA PRO A 91 6.64 11.03 -12.71
C PRO A 91 6.38 9.58 -12.24
N GLY A 92 5.96 8.67 -13.12
CA GLY A 92 5.75 7.25 -12.82
C GLY A 92 7.03 6.45 -12.58
N ASP A 93 8.20 6.97 -12.98
CA ASP A 93 9.48 6.28 -12.80
C ASP A 93 10.05 6.42 -11.38
N ALA A 94 9.64 7.47 -10.66
CA ALA A 94 10.08 7.73 -9.30
C ALA A 94 9.28 6.89 -8.31
N LEU A 95 10.00 6.17 -7.46
CA LEU A 95 9.47 5.38 -6.36
C LEU A 95 9.90 6.00 -5.04
N PHE A 96 9.08 5.82 -4.00
CA PHE A 96 9.28 6.29 -2.63
C PHE A 96 9.39 7.82 -2.43
N TYR A 97 9.30 8.61 -3.50
CA TYR A 97 9.51 10.06 -3.44
C TYR A 97 8.21 10.88 -3.51
N VAL A 98 7.97 11.71 -2.51
CA VAL A 98 6.97 12.79 -2.53
C VAL A 98 7.71 14.07 -2.19
N LYS A 99 7.58 15.08 -3.06
CA LYS A 99 8.31 16.34 -2.93
C LYS A 99 7.85 17.18 -1.73
N ASP A 100 6.56 17.12 -1.45
CA ASP A 100 5.89 17.90 -0.40
C ASP A 100 4.95 16.94 0.33
N GLU A 101 5.37 16.43 1.48
CA GLU A 101 4.60 15.43 2.24
C GLU A 101 3.26 16.00 2.73
N SER A 102 3.16 17.32 2.96
CA SER A 102 1.89 18.00 3.27
C SER A 102 0.86 17.96 2.13
N SER A 103 1.30 17.60 0.92
CA SER A 103 0.37 17.37 -0.19
C SER A 103 -0.50 16.13 0.00
N LEU A 104 -0.10 15.20 0.88
CA LEU A 104 -0.83 13.95 1.15
C LEU A 104 -2.05 14.15 2.06
N ASP A 105 -2.12 15.27 2.79
CA ASP A 105 -3.27 15.64 3.62
C ASP A 105 -4.52 16.01 2.79
N ARG A 106 -4.36 16.13 1.47
CA ARG A 106 -5.43 16.53 0.55
C ARG A 106 -5.70 15.44 -0.47
N MET A 107 -6.98 15.11 -0.64
CA MET A 107 -7.43 14.10 -1.59
C MET A 107 -7.48 14.69 -3.02
N PRO A 108 -7.04 13.93 -4.06
CA PRO A 108 -6.33 12.65 -3.96
C PRO A 108 -4.85 12.85 -3.55
N PRO A 109 -4.29 11.95 -2.72
CA PRO A 109 -2.89 12.05 -2.27
C PRO A 109 -1.95 12.15 -3.47
N GLY A 110 -0.98 13.07 -3.37
CA GLY A 110 -0.17 13.55 -4.48
C GLY A 110 0.70 12.50 -5.16
N GLY A 111 0.44 12.27 -6.46
CA GLY A 111 1.39 11.68 -7.41
C GLY A 111 1.49 10.14 -7.44
N PRO A 112 2.00 9.57 -8.55
CA PRO A 112 2.18 8.12 -8.70
C PRO A 112 3.13 7.54 -7.64
N ALA A 113 4.08 8.33 -7.15
CA ALA A 113 5.12 7.87 -6.25
C ALA A 113 4.64 7.62 -4.81
N TRP A 114 3.58 8.28 -4.31
CA TRP A 114 3.01 7.93 -3.00
C TRP A 114 2.52 6.47 -2.97
N HIS A 115 1.81 6.05 -4.03
CA HIS A 115 1.29 4.68 -4.15
C HIS A 115 2.39 3.62 -4.12
N SER A 116 3.60 3.98 -4.55
CA SER A 116 4.74 3.05 -4.50
C SER A 116 5.12 2.66 -3.06
N ARG A 117 4.75 3.46 -2.06
CA ARG A 117 5.01 3.23 -0.62
C ARG A 117 4.02 2.29 0.04
N LEU A 118 2.90 1.99 -0.60
CA LEU A 118 1.88 1.14 0.00
C LEU A 118 2.42 -0.28 0.25
N PRO A 119 2.10 -0.89 1.41
CA PRO A 119 1.09 -0.46 2.38
C PRO A 119 1.61 0.39 3.56
N LEU A 120 2.89 0.76 3.61
CA LEU A 120 3.51 1.36 4.81
C LEU A 120 2.86 2.68 5.30
N PRO A 121 2.48 3.64 4.43
CA PRO A 121 1.87 4.90 4.87
C PRO A 121 0.68 4.72 5.80
N TRP A 122 -0.18 3.72 5.60
CA TRP A 122 -1.35 3.50 6.47
C TRP A 122 -0.96 3.22 7.92
N TYR A 123 0.15 2.51 8.13
CA TYR A 123 0.68 2.22 9.46
C TYR A 123 1.34 3.45 10.06
N LEU A 124 2.20 4.11 9.29
CA LEU A 124 2.92 5.30 9.73
C LEU A 124 1.97 6.44 10.11
N GLU A 125 0.92 6.65 9.31
CA GLU A 125 -0.18 7.58 9.63
C GLU A 125 -0.90 7.18 10.93
N SER A 126 -1.18 5.89 11.13
CA SER A 126 -1.81 5.42 12.37
C SER A 126 -0.94 5.62 13.62
N TYR A 127 0.38 5.64 13.45
CA TYR A 127 1.35 5.91 14.52
C TYR A 127 1.55 7.41 14.76
N GLY A 128 1.08 8.27 13.85
CA GLY A 128 1.36 9.70 13.87
C GLY A 128 2.81 10.03 13.50
N ALA A 129 3.48 9.15 12.74
CA ALA A 129 4.88 9.32 12.39
C ALA A 129 5.08 10.50 11.42
N ASN A 130 6.12 11.30 11.65
CA ASN A 130 6.56 12.34 10.74
C ASN A 130 7.44 11.74 9.64
N VAL A 131 6.92 11.76 8.41
CA VAL A 131 7.51 11.08 7.26
C VAL A 131 8.13 12.10 6.31
N THR A 132 9.30 11.78 5.77
CA THR A 132 9.99 12.53 4.73
C THR A 132 10.46 11.62 3.60
N SER A 133 10.96 12.20 2.51
CA SER A 133 11.49 11.46 1.36
C SER A 133 12.67 12.13 0.71
N SER A 134 13.64 11.30 0.32
CA SER A 134 14.76 11.79 -0.49
C SER A 134 14.39 11.92 -1.96
N HIS A 135 15.00 12.89 -2.62
CA HIS A 135 14.91 13.00 -4.08
C HIS A 135 15.66 11.82 -4.72
N PRO A 136 15.10 11.14 -5.74
CA PRO A 136 15.68 9.90 -6.27
C PRO A 136 17.04 10.08 -6.98
N ASN A 137 17.36 11.30 -7.38
CA ASN A 137 18.65 11.67 -7.97
C ASN A 137 19.63 12.33 -6.98
N ALA A 138 19.31 12.36 -5.69
CA ALA A 138 20.23 12.87 -4.67
C ALA A 138 21.30 11.81 -4.35
N SER A 139 22.51 12.25 -3.97
CA SER A 139 23.57 11.35 -3.50
C SER A 139 23.18 10.70 -2.18
N THR A 140 23.42 9.39 -2.07
CA THR A 140 23.16 8.60 -0.86
C THR A 140 23.82 9.20 0.38
N GLU A 141 25.08 9.61 0.27
CA GLU A 141 25.82 10.27 1.35
C GLU A 141 25.11 11.51 1.89
N THR A 142 24.65 12.40 1.00
CA THR A 142 23.96 13.63 1.40
C THR A 142 22.59 13.37 2.00
N VAL A 143 21.90 12.34 1.51
CA VAL A 143 20.57 11.97 2.01
C VAL A 143 20.64 11.37 3.41
N LEU A 144 21.74 10.67 3.74
CA LEU A 144 21.86 9.88 4.97
C LEU A 144 22.81 10.48 6.02
N ASP A 145 23.40 11.66 5.76
CA ASP A 145 24.31 12.36 6.69
C ASP A 145 23.65 12.65 8.05
N ASP A 146 22.35 12.93 8.04
CA ASP A 146 21.50 13.15 9.23
C ASP A 146 20.20 12.32 9.10
N ALA A 147 20.37 11.01 8.88
CA ALA A 147 19.23 10.11 8.68
C ALA A 147 18.34 10.06 9.94
N PRO A 148 17.00 10.06 9.78
CA PRO A 148 16.09 9.86 10.90
C PRO A 148 16.15 8.41 11.39
N PRO A 149 15.62 8.11 12.59
CA PRO A 149 15.74 6.79 13.23
C PRO A 149 15.25 5.61 12.38
N VAL A 150 14.39 5.84 11.39
CA VAL A 150 13.93 4.81 10.46
C VAL A 150 14.19 5.23 9.02
N VAL A 151 14.89 4.39 8.26
CA VAL A 151 15.07 4.56 6.82
C VAL A 151 14.45 3.38 6.09
N VAL A 152 13.59 3.67 5.12
CA VAL A 152 12.89 2.67 4.30
C VAL A 152 13.42 2.77 2.87
N ALA A 153 14.04 1.70 2.39
CA ALA A 153 14.59 1.63 1.04
C ALA A 153 14.10 0.38 0.31
N TYR A 154 14.08 0.44 -1.02
CA TYR A 154 13.94 -0.79 -1.80
C TYR A 154 15.18 -1.67 -1.65
N ARG A 155 15.00 -2.99 -1.71
CA ARG A 155 16.10 -3.97 -1.56
C ARG A 155 17.28 -3.70 -2.49
N TRP A 156 17.03 -3.25 -3.72
CA TRP A 156 18.09 -2.96 -4.69
C TRP A 156 18.95 -1.74 -4.33
N ASN A 157 18.51 -0.86 -3.44
CA ASN A 157 19.33 0.24 -2.91
C ASN A 157 20.04 -0.12 -1.61
N ALA A 158 19.73 -1.27 -1.01
CA ALA A 158 20.22 -1.59 0.33
C ALA A 158 21.75 -1.64 0.43
N SER A 159 22.44 -2.11 -0.62
CA SER A 159 23.91 -2.13 -0.64
C SER A 159 24.55 -0.75 -0.66
N ASP A 160 23.83 0.25 -1.18
CA ASP A 160 24.30 1.62 -1.27
C ASP A 160 23.92 2.40 0.00
N VAL A 161 22.78 2.09 0.61
CA VAL A 161 22.26 2.74 1.83
C VAL A 161 22.95 2.24 3.10
N GLU A 162 23.11 0.94 3.26
CA GLU A 162 23.64 0.29 4.48
C GLU A 162 25.00 0.84 4.95
N PRO A 163 25.99 1.13 4.08
CA PRO A 163 27.27 1.67 4.51
C PRO A 163 27.22 3.06 5.17
N HIS A 164 26.12 3.81 5.00
CA HIS A 164 25.93 5.15 5.58
C HIS A 164 25.11 5.14 6.88
N LEU A 165 24.57 3.99 7.28
CA LEU A 165 23.68 3.86 8.44
C LEU A 165 24.35 3.04 9.55
N ASP A 166 25.47 3.54 10.07
CA ASP A 166 26.14 2.88 11.19
C ASP A 166 25.25 2.84 12.43
N GLY A 167 25.19 1.70 13.11
CA GLY A 167 24.31 1.48 14.26
C GLY A 167 22.84 1.21 13.92
N TYR A 168 22.47 1.05 12.65
CA TYR A 168 21.11 0.66 12.24
C TYR A 168 20.98 -0.85 12.06
N ALA A 169 19.87 -1.42 12.54
CA ALA A 169 19.49 -2.79 12.27
C ALA A 169 18.73 -2.91 10.94
N LYS A 170 19.23 -3.73 10.02
CA LYS A 170 18.62 -4.01 8.70
C LYS A 170 17.57 -5.12 8.77
N ARG A 171 16.37 -4.87 8.27
CA ARG A 171 15.28 -5.86 8.20
C ARG A 171 14.61 -5.88 6.83
N GLU A 172 14.70 -7.02 6.14
CA GLU A 172 14.13 -7.19 4.80
C GLU A 172 12.76 -7.85 4.86
N HIS A 173 11.80 -7.33 4.10
CA HIS A 173 10.43 -7.81 4.06
C HIS A 173 9.88 -7.85 2.63
N ALA A 174 9.07 -8.87 2.33
CA ALA A 174 8.26 -8.89 1.12
C ALA A 174 7.24 -7.74 1.17
N PHE A 175 7.13 -7.01 0.06
CA PHE A 175 6.43 -5.72 0.01
C PHE A 175 5.27 -5.68 -0.99
N LYS A 176 5.42 -6.30 -2.18
CA LYS A 176 4.34 -6.40 -3.18
C LYS A 176 4.27 -7.77 -3.87
N LEU A 177 3.15 -8.01 -4.56
CA LEU A 177 2.79 -9.25 -5.29
C LEU A 177 3.89 -9.81 -6.21
N TRP A 178 4.73 -8.95 -6.79
CA TRP A 178 5.71 -9.34 -7.82
C TRP A 178 7.12 -9.62 -7.26
N GLY A 179 7.23 -9.94 -5.97
CA GLY A 179 8.53 -10.20 -5.34
C GLY A 179 9.35 -8.92 -5.14
N GLU A 180 8.69 -7.78 -4.99
CA GLU A 180 9.35 -6.56 -4.50
C GLU A 180 9.62 -6.73 -3.00
N HIS A 181 10.83 -6.41 -2.59
CA HIS A 181 11.25 -6.43 -1.19
C HIS A 181 11.63 -5.01 -0.76
N VAL A 182 11.22 -4.66 0.45
CA VAL A 182 11.62 -3.45 1.14
C VAL A 182 12.61 -3.81 2.24
N VAL A 183 13.54 -2.91 2.51
CA VAL A 183 14.46 -2.99 3.63
C VAL A 183 14.18 -1.81 4.54
N ILE A 184 13.90 -2.12 5.80
CA ILE A 184 13.69 -1.15 6.87
C ILE A 184 14.93 -1.18 7.74
N PHE A 185 15.61 -0.05 7.81
CA PHE A 185 16.73 0.19 8.72
C PHE A 185 16.19 0.93 9.94
N ILE A 186 16.55 0.49 11.14
CA ILE A 186 16.13 1.11 12.40
C ILE A 186 17.35 1.39 13.26
N ASP A 187 17.53 2.63 13.71
CA ASP A 187 18.57 3.03 14.66
C ASP A 187 18.41 2.22 15.97
N GLU A 188 19.42 1.42 16.30
CA GLU A 188 19.40 0.56 17.49
C GLU A 188 19.47 1.36 18.79
N SER A 189 20.03 2.57 18.78
CA SER A 189 20.03 3.46 19.93
C SER A 189 18.64 4.03 20.18
N ALA A 190 17.99 4.59 19.15
CA ALA A 190 16.63 5.13 19.25
C ALA A 190 15.62 4.05 19.67
N LEU A 191 15.74 2.83 19.11
CA LEU A 191 14.87 1.71 19.48
C LEU A 191 15.06 1.27 20.93
N ARG A 192 16.30 1.29 21.45
CA ARG A 192 16.55 0.97 22.87
C ARG A 192 15.98 2.04 23.80
N GLU A 193 16.11 3.31 23.43
CA GLU A 193 15.56 4.43 24.21
C GLU A 193 14.03 4.39 24.24
N ALA A 194 13.38 4.19 23.09
CA ALA A 194 11.94 4.02 22.99
C ALA A 194 11.41 2.87 23.86
N ARG A 195 12.11 1.73 23.86
CA ARG A 195 11.75 0.55 24.69
C ARG A 195 11.98 0.77 26.18
N ALA A 196 12.86 1.68 26.58
CA ALA A 196 13.07 2.02 27.98
C ALA A 196 12.05 3.04 28.51
N ALA A 197 11.42 3.81 27.61
CA ALA A 197 10.42 4.82 27.93
C ALA A 197 8.97 4.29 27.99
N GLY A 198 8.67 3.18 27.30
CA GLY A 198 7.36 2.51 27.30
C GLY A 198 7.16 1.49 28.42
#